data_AF-K0RBH1-F1
#
_entry.id   AF-K0RBH1-F1
#
_cell.length_a   1.000
_cell.length_b   1.000
_cell.length_c   1.000
_cell.angle_alpha   90.00
_cell.angle_beta   90.00
_cell.angle_gamma   90.00
#
_symmetry.space_group_name_H-M   'P 1'
#
loop_
_entity.id
_entity.type
_entity.pdbx_description
1 polymer ?
#
loop_
_entity_poly.entity_id
_entity_poly.type
_entity_poly.pdbx_seq_one_letter_code
_entity_poly.pdbx_strand_id
1 'polypeptide(L)'
;MATRIHRRLLITLALLLLPHLTLSWFWSRSSDEAATTDTKEEEEAKAASVPVAVDETNEQITDQPSGGSDDDDDGDEGDPPDDVSGRNYRDGRHREAEEDPEYVDKYVAEYPSLVSWFRSHGGTVDDRVKIGYMPHPDPSVKIRGMIATADIPAGTQICHTPQSLMISGPDREDACGQVAAIVAEIELADKSRWFDYIKFDDSMGSRIPSVWQKGARANDELQGLPPAGETRRHMDWYQNACRGGEEPTDVQRHGLLMFLTRASDRGLIPIYDLLNHHNGLINTRLAADNEGGLAVITTVDVKKGRPIYNTYARSGWESSVDVFNTYGFVEDFPQLWRWNDNVVAEAARRDADHANNRYGQAGAELASSAADRMAYAPNSNQHEILVITPKLAAISPTQALVSILGNGQRTIEEWEAEIGRHHANLRQTFVNEFASALRVILDELPTTIQEDMRLIKSEKAKLEKVRKIGRNDMYKADAVTAMEYRLAFKMALRLGLDVAEKGHFLVDSEEL
;
A
#
# COMPACT_ATOMS: atom_id res chain seq x y z
N MET A 1 31.33 -40.05 -13.76
CA MET A 1 31.68 -38.94 -12.85
C MET A 1 31.47 -37.56 -13.52
N ALA A 2 31.85 -37.37 -14.79
CA ALA A 2 31.65 -36.12 -15.53
C ALA A 2 30.18 -35.64 -15.65
N THR A 3 29.21 -36.56 -15.79
CA THR A 3 27.78 -36.24 -15.90
C THR A 3 27.13 -35.74 -14.61
N ARG A 4 27.68 -36.08 -13.43
CA ARG A 4 27.18 -35.55 -12.13
C ARG A 4 27.68 -34.14 -11.84
N ILE A 5 28.85 -33.76 -12.35
CA ILE A 5 29.41 -32.41 -12.19
C ILE A 5 28.62 -31.42 -13.06
N HIS A 6 28.26 -31.80 -14.29
CA HIS A 6 27.46 -30.95 -15.19
C HIS A 6 26.04 -30.66 -14.65
N ARG A 7 25.38 -31.65 -14.05
CA ARG A 7 24.04 -31.45 -13.47
C ARG A 7 24.06 -30.53 -12.25
N ARG A 8 25.12 -30.57 -11.43
CA ARG A 8 25.27 -29.65 -10.28
C ARG A 8 25.57 -28.22 -10.74
N LEU A 9 26.41 -28.05 -11.77
CA LEU A 9 26.71 -26.72 -12.31
C LEU A 9 25.47 -26.04 -12.92
N LEU A 10 24.65 -26.79 -13.67
CA LEU A 10 23.41 -26.27 -14.27
C LEU A 10 22.35 -25.88 -13.23
N ILE A 11 22.23 -26.63 -12.13
CA ILE A 11 21.30 -26.31 -11.03
C ILE A 11 21.76 -25.06 -10.27
N THR A 12 23.07 -24.91 -10.02
CA THR A 12 23.61 -23.71 -9.37
C THR A 12 23.48 -22.47 -10.26
N LEU A 13 23.65 -22.61 -11.58
CA LEU A 13 23.45 -21.49 -12.52
C LEU A 13 21.97 -21.08 -12.61
N ALA A 14 21.05 -22.05 -12.60
CA ALA A 14 19.60 -21.77 -12.61
C ALA A 14 19.15 -21.08 -11.31
N LEU A 15 19.65 -21.51 -10.14
CA LEU A 15 19.31 -20.89 -8.85
C LEU A 15 19.88 -19.47 -8.69
N LEU A 16 20.96 -19.13 -9.39
CA LEU A 16 21.51 -17.76 -9.39
C LEU A 16 20.78 -16.82 -10.37
N LEU A 17 20.08 -17.34 -11.38
CA LEU A 17 19.39 -16.53 -12.40
C LEU A 17 17.90 -16.32 -12.10
N LEU A 18 17.26 -17.19 -11.31
CA LEU A 18 15.84 -17.09 -10.98
C LEU A 18 15.42 -15.78 -10.25
N PRO A 19 16.21 -15.20 -9.32
CA PRO A 19 15.84 -13.94 -8.66
C PRO A 19 15.84 -12.72 -9.60
N HIS A 20 16.54 -12.79 -10.74
CA HIS A 20 16.65 -11.67 -11.67
C HIS A 20 15.47 -11.58 -12.65
N LEU A 21 14.75 -12.69 -12.89
CA LEU A 21 13.62 -12.71 -13.83
C LEU A 21 12.32 -12.20 -13.21
N THR A 22 12.14 -12.27 -11.88
CA THR A 22 10.89 -11.84 -11.23
C THR A 22 10.75 -10.33 -11.12
N LEU A 23 11.84 -9.56 -11.02
CA LEU A 23 11.79 -8.10 -10.94
C LEU A 23 11.63 -7.40 -12.30
N SER A 24 12.26 -7.90 -13.37
CA SER A 24 12.03 -7.35 -14.73
C SER A 24 10.60 -7.66 -15.22
N TRP A 25 10.09 -8.85 -14.87
CA TRP A 25 8.68 -9.20 -15.10
C TRP A 25 7.70 -8.37 -14.27
N PHE A 26 8.16 -7.81 -13.13
CA PHE A 26 7.31 -7.02 -12.23
C PHE A 26 6.88 -5.66 -12.80
N TRP A 27 7.62 -5.11 -13.78
CA TRP A 27 7.33 -3.76 -14.32
C TRP A 27 6.81 -3.76 -15.76
N SER A 28 7.15 -4.78 -16.58
CA SER A 28 6.80 -4.82 -18.02
C SER A 28 5.30 -5.02 -18.31
N ARG A 29 4.50 -5.56 -17.37
CA ARG A 29 3.07 -5.87 -17.60
C ARG A 29 2.09 -4.71 -17.35
N SER A 30 2.53 -3.64 -16.68
CA SER A 30 1.68 -2.50 -16.28
C SER A 30 1.18 -1.65 -17.48
N SER A 31 1.92 -1.64 -18.59
CA SER A 31 1.70 -0.73 -19.73
C SER A 31 0.78 -1.29 -20.83
N ASP A 32 0.76 -2.61 -21.06
CA ASP A 32 0.06 -3.19 -22.21
C ASP A 32 -1.46 -3.34 -22.02
N GLU A 33 -1.94 -3.46 -20.77
CA GLU A 33 -3.38 -3.61 -20.47
C GLU A 33 -4.13 -2.27 -20.40
N ALA A 34 -3.43 -1.15 -20.15
CA ALA A 34 -4.07 0.18 -20.08
C ALA A 34 -4.35 0.81 -21.45
N ALA A 35 -3.73 0.32 -22.53
CA ALA A 35 -3.80 0.95 -23.86
C ALA A 35 -4.82 0.30 -24.82
N THR A 36 -5.45 -0.83 -24.48
CA THR A 36 -6.15 -1.67 -25.46
C THR A 36 -7.68 -1.76 -25.36
N THR A 37 -8.33 -1.08 -24.41
CA THR A 37 -9.80 -1.17 -24.24
C THR A 37 -10.61 0.04 -24.75
N ASP A 38 -9.98 1.08 -25.28
CA ASP A 38 -10.62 2.41 -25.35
C ASP A 38 -11.28 2.81 -26.69
N THR A 39 -12.03 1.93 -27.37
CA THR A 39 -12.74 2.35 -28.62
C THR A 39 -14.21 1.96 -28.81
N LYS A 40 -14.93 1.38 -27.84
CA LYS A 40 -16.34 0.98 -28.13
C LYS A 40 -17.45 1.14 -27.09
N GLU A 41 -17.21 1.68 -25.88
CA GLU A 41 -18.25 1.68 -24.83
C GLU A 41 -18.66 3.08 -24.29
N GLU A 42 -18.52 4.14 -25.09
CA GLU A 42 -18.80 5.51 -24.63
C GLU A 42 -20.14 6.09 -25.12
N GLU A 43 -21.23 5.30 -25.15
CA GLU A 43 -22.57 5.84 -25.50
C GLU A 43 -23.77 5.44 -24.61
N GLU A 44 -23.59 4.72 -23.49
CA GLU A 44 -24.72 4.37 -22.60
C GLU A 44 -24.42 4.55 -21.11
N ALA A 45 -24.36 5.80 -20.63
CA ALA A 45 -24.54 6.10 -19.20
C ALA A 45 -24.99 7.55 -18.96
N LYS A 46 -26.26 7.86 -19.24
CA LYS A 46 -26.93 9.03 -18.69
C LYS A 46 -28.30 8.66 -18.15
N ALA A 47 -28.43 8.88 -16.83
CA ALA A 47 -29.64 9.19 -16.05
C ALA A 47 -30.03 8.14 -14.99
N ALA A 48 -29.71 8.43 -13.73
CA ALA A 48 -30.69 8.53 -12.64
C ALA A 48 -29.95 8.86 -11.33
N SER A 49 -30.14 10.08 -10.79
CA SER A 49 -29.79 10.40 -9.41
C SER A 49 -31.08 10.74 -8.66
N VAL A 50 -31.35 9.97 -7.60
CA VAL A 50 -32.42 10.21 -6.62
C VAL A 50 -31.73 10.42 -5.27
N PRO A 51 -32.08 11.46 -4.49
CA PRO A 51 -31.47 11.66 -3.18
C PRO A 51 -32.15 10.78 -2.13
N VAL A 52 -31.36 9.97 -1.41
CA VAL A 52 -31.80 9.25 -0.21
C VAL A 52 -31.35 10.03 1.02
N ALA A 53 -32.30 10.37 1.88
CA ALA A 53 -32.08 10.98 3.18
C ALA A 53 -31.56 9.92 4.17
N VAL A 54 -30.51 10.26 4.92
CA VAL A 54 -29.92 9.40 5.97
C VAL A 54 -30.59 9.77 7.29
N ASP A 55 -31.15 8.76 7.96
CA ASP A 55 -31.76 8.85 9.29
C ASP A 55 -30.71 8.43 10.33
N GLU A 56 -30.40 9.32 11.27
CA GLU A 56 -29.43 9.11 12.36
C GLU A 56 -30.15 8.51 13.57
N THR A 57 -29.94 7.23 13.85
CA THR A 57 -30.32 6.65 15.15
C THR A 57 -29.10 6.44 16.04
N ASN A 58 -29.08 7.23 17.10
CA ASN A 58 -28.08 7.34 18.16
C ASN A 58 -28.33 6.25 19.22
N GLU A 59 -27.45 5.24 19.34
CA GLU A 59 -27.48 4.26 20.43
C GLU A 59 -26.54 4.70 21.58
N GLN A 60 -27.16 5.00 22.72
CA GLN A 60 -26.51 5.30 23.99
C GLN A 60 -25.95 4.03 24.63
N ILE A 61 -24.63 4.00 24.87
CA ILE A 61 -23.98 3.01 25.74
C ILE A 61 -23.90 3.60 27.14
N THR A 62 -24.47 2.88 28.11
CA THR A 62 -24.46 3.21 29.54
C THR A 62 -23.19 2.68 30.22
N ASP A 63 -22.40 3.56 30.82
CA ASP A 63 -21.28 3.22 31.70
C ASP A 63 -21.78 2.83 33.11
N GLN A 64 -21.25 1.72 33.65
CA GLN A 64 -21.27 1.40 35.08
C GLN A 64 -19.85 1.47 35.66
N PRO A 65 -19.67 1.95 36.90
CA PRO A 65 -18.35 2.00 37.54
C PRO A 65 -18.09 0.71 38.33
N SER A 66 -16.98 0.04 38.05
CA SER A 66 -16.39 -0.96 38.94
C SER A 66 -15.22 -0.35 39.70
N GLY A 67 -15.41 -0.16 41.00
CA GLY A 67 -14.32 0.07 41.93
C GLY A 67 -13.55 -1.23 42.20
N GLY A 68 -12.24 -1.11 42.35
CA GLY A 68 -11.34 -2.16 42.77
C GLY A 68 -10.04 -1.51 43.22
N SER A 69 -9.77 -1.62 44.53
CA SER A 69 -8.56 -1.20 45.22
C SER A 69 -7.52 -2.32 45.24
N ASP A 70 -6.36 -1.97 45.81
CA ASP A 70 -5.27 -2.83 46.31
C ASP A 70 -4.15 -2.99 45.26
N ASP A 71 -3.02 -2.27 45.41
CA ASP A 71 -1.88 -2.51 46.33
C ASP A 71 -0.96 -3.62 45.78
N ASP A 72 0.35 -3.45 46.04
CA ASP A 72 1.50 -4.31 45.70
C ASP A 72 2.15 -4.00 44.33
N ASP A 73 3.47 -3.87 44.15
CA ASP A 73 4.67 -4.01 44.98
C ASP A 73 5.83 -3.51 44.08
N ASP A 74 6.60 -2.52 44.53
CA ASP A 74 7.67 -1.90 43.74
C ASP A 74 8.96 -2.75 43.83
N GLY A 75 9.21 -3.55 42.79
CA GLY A 75 10.47 -4.24 42.55
C GLY A 75 11.52 -3.31 41.92
N ASP A 76 12.34 -2.73 42.79
CA ASP A 76 13.54 -1.93 42.54
C ASP A 76 14.65 -2.77 41.88
N GLU A 77 14.90 -2.56 40.57
CA GLU A 77 16.12 -3.01 39.89
C GLU A 77 17.02 -1.81 39.58
N GLY A 78 18.20 -1.82 40.20
CA GLY A 78 19.09 -0.69 40.32
C GLY A 78 19.75 -0.24 39.03
N ASP A 79 19.74 1.07 38.83
CA ASP A 79 20.62 1.80 37.92
C ASP A 79 21.94 2.21 38.63
N PRO A 80 23.07 2.26 37.91
CA PRO A 80 24.38 2.62 38.45
C PRO A 80 24.53 4.13 38.73
N PRO A 81 25.51 4.53 39.56
CA PRO A 81 25.57 5.87 40.12
C PRO A 81 26.20 6.86 39.13
N ASP A 82 25.40 7.81 38.62
CA ASP A 82 25.92 9.03 38.01
C ASP A 82 25.96 10.16 39.04
N ASP A 83 27.19 10.42 39.51
CA ASP A 83 27.61 11.61 40.23
C ASP A 83 27.68 12.81 39.26
N VAL A 84 26.61 13.63 39.21
CA VAL A 84 26.75 15.05 38.87
C VAL A 84 25.80 15.89 39.72
N SER A 85 26.40 16.55 40.70
CA SER A 85 25.81 17.57 41.55
C SER A 85 25.16 18.75 40.80
N GLY A 86 23.90 19.03 41.16
CA GLY A 86 23.42 20.39 41.40
C GLY A 86 22.91 21.21 40.22
N ARG A 87 21.63 21.05 39.84
CA ARG A 87 20.81 22.16 39.28
C ARG A 87 19.38 22.12 39.79
N ASN A 88 18.91 23.31 40.14
CA ASN A 88 17.61 23.64 40.73
C ASN A 88 16.42 23.05 39.97
N TYR A 89 15.69 22.14 40.63
CA TYR A 89 14.32 21.78 40.29
C TYR A 89 13.40 22.96 40.63
N ARG A 90 13.00 23.72 39.60
CA ARG A 90 12.08 24.86 39.73
C ARG A 90 10.75 24.48 39.08
N ASP A 91 9.72 24.36 39.91
CA ASP A 91 8.27 24.51 39.65
C ASP A 91 7.81 24.07 38.24
N GLY A 92 7.56 22.77 38.09
CA GLY A 92 6.98 22.14 36.91
C GLY A 92 5.50 22.46 36.74
N ARG A 93 5.20 23.69 36.32
CA ARG A 93 3.92 23.95 35.65
C ARG A 93 4.00 23.40 34.24
N HIS A 94 3.28 22.30 34.01
CA HIS A 94 2.97 21.78 32.69
C HIS A 94 2.33 22.89 31.85
N ARG A 95 3.13 23.60 31.06
CA ARG A 95 2.63 24.29 29.88
C ARG A 95 2.17 23.17 28.95
N GLU A 96 0.86 23.06 28.76
CA GLU A 96 0.34 22.41 27.56
C GLU A 96 1.09 23.04 26.39
N ALA A 97 1.70 22.21 25.54
CA ALA A 97 2.31 22.70 24.32
C ALA A 97 1.15 23.27 23.50
N GLU A 98 0.92 24.59 23.61
CA GLU A 98 0.12 25.33 22.65
C GLU A 98 0.72 24.96 21.29
N GLU A 99 -0.05 24.24 20.48
CA GLU A 99 0.31 24.01 19.08
C GLU A 99 0.68 25.36 18.52
N ASP A 100 1.93 25.50 18.05
CA ASP A 100 2.39 26.76 17.47
C ASP A 100 1.38 27.14 16.39
N PRO A 101 0.55 28.18 16.62
CA PRO A 101 -0.55 28.51 15.72
C PRO A 101 -0.03 28.95 14.34
N GLU A 102 1.29 29.06 14.20
CA GLU A 102 2.00 29.46 12.99
C GLU A 102 2.81 28.34 12.34
N TYR A 103 2.68 27.04 12.73
CA TYR A 103 3.31 25.97 11.95
C TYR A 103 2.68 25.87 10.56
N VAL A 104 3.29 26.55 9.60
CA VAL A 104 2.98 26.46 8.18
C VAL A 104 3.82 25.33 7.59
N ASP A 105 3.15 24.27 7.14
CA ASP A 105 3.79 23.18 6.42
C ASP A 105 4.46 23.71 5.16
N LYS A 106 5.79 23.62 5.13
CA LYS A 106 6.61 24.17 4.05
C LYS A 106 6.17 23.66 2.67
N TYR A 107 5.70 22.42 2.57
CA TYR A 107 5.33 21.84 1.28
C TYR A 107 3.98 22.37 0.80
N VAL A 108 3.03 22.59 1.71
CA VAL A 108 1.78 23.27 1.37
C VAL A 108 2.06 24.72 0.93
N ALA A 109 2.97 25.41 1.63
CA ALA A 109 3.35 26.79 1.32
C ALA A 109 4.16 26.94 0.04
N GLU A 110 5.05 25.99 -0.28
CA GLU A 110 5.92 26.03 -1.47
C GLU A 110 5.24 25.49 -2.73
N TYR A 111 4.07 24.85 -2.62
CA TYR A 111 3.37 24.28 -3.78
C TYR A 111 3.09 25.28 -4.92
N PRO A 112 2.67 26.54 -4.67
CA PRO A 112 2.52 27.53 -5.75
C PRO A 112 3.82 27.79 -6.53
N SER A 113 4.98 27.77 -5.86
CA SER A 113 6.29 27.91 -6.52
C SER A 113 6.60 26.70 -7.39
N LEU A 114 6.32 25.49 -6.91
CA LEU A 114 6.48 24.26 -7.69
C LEU A 114 5.59 24.28 -8.95
N VAL A 115 4.33 24.70 -8.82
CA VAL A 115 3.41 24.84 -9.97
C VAL A 115 3.91 25.89 -10.97
N SER A 116 4.46 27.00 -10.49
CA SER A 116 5.05 28.03 -11.35
C SER A 116 6.24 27.50 -12.15
N TRP A 117 7.16 26.78 -11.49
CA TRP A 117 8.28 26.10 -12.17
C TRP A 117 7.77 25.07 -13.19
N PHE A 118 6.79 24.26 -12.82
CA PHE A 118 6.26 23.22 -13.68
C PHE A 118 5.64 23.79 -14.96
N ARG A 119 4.85 24.87 -14.82
CA ARG A 119 4.25 25.61 -15.94
C ARG A 119 5.29 26.30 -16.83
N SER A 120 6.36 26.87 -16.25
CA SER A 120 7.41 27.52 -17.05
C SER A 120 8.21 26.53 -17.92
N HIS A 121 8.07 25.24 -17.66
CA HIS A 121 8.73 24.17 -18.40
C HIS A 121 7.79 23.33 -19.27
N GLY A 122 6.57 23.84 -19.54
CA GLY A 122 5.61 23.23 -20.45
C GLY A 122 4.60 22.28 -19.80
N GLY A 123 4.67 22.08 -18.49
CA GLY A 123 3.64 21.33 -17.76
C GLY A 123 2.35 22.14 -17.60
N THR A 124 1.23 21.46 -17.36
CA THR A 124 -0.05 22.12 -17.03
C THR A 124 -0.64 21.55 -15.75
N VAL A 125 -1.30 22.40 -14.97
CA VAL A 125 -2.01 22.05 -13.72
C VAL A 125 -3.30 22.84 -13.71
N ASP A 126 -4.43 22.24 -13.38
CA ASP A 126 -5.72 22.93 -13.24
C ASP A 126 -5.68 23.88 -12.03
N ASP A 127 -6.12 25.13 -12.17
CA ASP A 127 -6.10 26.12 -11.08
C ASP A 127 -7.03 25.74 -9.90
N ARG A 128 -7.88 24.73 -10.08
CA ARG A 128 -8.78 24.20 -9.06
C ARG A 128 -8.15 23.10 -8.21
N VAL A 129 -6.85 22.84 -8.32
CA VAL A 129 -6.16 21.88 -7.43
C VAL A 129 -5.11 22.58 -6.56
N LYS A 130 -4.89 22.04 -5.37
CA LYS A 130 -3.79 22.42 -4.48
C LYS A 130 -3.29 21.22 -3.69
N ILE A 131 -2.12 21.34 -3.07
CA ILE A 131 -1.73 20.46 -1.96
C ILE A 131 -2.32 21.00 -0.65
N GLY A 132 -2.85 20.09 0.16
CA GLY A 132 -3.35 20.40 1.50
C GLY A 132 -3.49 19.13 2.33
N TYR A 133 -4.19 19.25 3.47
CA TYR A 133 -4.47 18.12 4.33
C TYR A 133 -5.81 17.49 4.01
N MET A 134 -5.79 16.18 3.84
CA MET A 134 -7.00 15.41 3.62
C MET A 134 -7.83 15.34 4.91
N PRO A 135 -9.17 15.33 4.82
CA PRO A 135 -10.01 15.02 5.96
C PRO A 135 -9.64 13.63 6.52
N HIS A 136 -9.38 13.56 7.83
CA HIS A 136 -9.10 12.32 8.53
C HIS A 136 -9.93 12.27 9.82
N PRO A 137 -10.47 11.10 10.23
CA PRO A 137 -11.28 10.99 11.46
C PRO A 137 -10.54 11.42 12.71
N ASP A 138 -9.24 11.14 12.77
CA ASP A 138 -8.33 11.67 13.77
C ASP A 138 -7.73 13.01 13.27
N PRO A 139 -8.08 14.16 13.87
CA PRO A 139 -7.60 15.47 13.43
C PRO A 139 -6.10 15.69 13.69
N SER A 140 -5.46 14.86 14.53
CA SER A 140 -4.00 14.92 14.75
C SER A 140 -3.21 14.33 13.57
N VAL A 141 -3.86 13.52 12.73
CA VAL A 141 -3.26 12.90 11.56
C VAL A 141 -3.35 13.85 10.38
N LYS A 142 -2.20 14.38 9.96
CA LYS A 142 -2.07 15.31 8.85
C LYS A 142 -1.50 14.61 7.62
N ILE A 143 -2.38 14.10 6.75
CA ILE A 143 -1.99 13.48 5.48
C ILE A 143 -2.01 14.53 4.38
N ARG A 144 -0.84 14.87 3.84
CA ARG A 144 -0.72 15.75 2.67
C ARG A 144 -1.20 15.03 1.43
N GLY A 145 -1.95 15.71 0.57
CA GLY A 145 -2.38 15.20 -0.73
C GLY A 145 -2.99 16.29 -1.60
N MET A 146 -3.33 15.94 -2.84
CA MET A 146 -4.00 16.87 -3.76
C MET A 146 -5.48 17.00 -3.43
N ILE A 147 -5.99 18.24 -3.40
CA ILE A 147 -7.35 18.59 -3.00
C ILE A 147 -7.95 19.56 -4.02
N ALA A 148 -9.21 19.36 -4.36
CA ALA A 148 -9.97 20.28 -5.19
C ALA A 148 -10.34 21.57 -4.43
N THR A 149 -10.06 22.75 -4.98
CA THR A 149 -10.42 24.06 -4.42
C THR A 149 -11.76 24.59 -4.95
N ALA A 150 -12.26 23.98 -6.01
CA ALA A 150 -13.59 24.17 -6.59
C ALA A 150 -14.10 22.83 -7.16
N ASP A 151 -15.35 22.79 -7.63
CA ASP A 151 -15.87 21.61 -8.31
C ASP A 151 -15.11 21.38 -9.64
N ILE A 152 -14.72 20.13 -9.89
CA ILE A 152 -14.00 19.67 -11.08
C ILE A 152 -14.87 18.60 -11.76
N PRO A 153 -15.39 18.85 -12.97
CA PRO A 153 -16.17 17.86 -13.71
C PRO A 153 -15.36 16.61 -14.06
N ALA A 154 -16.04 15.48 -14.24
CA ALA A 154 -15.47 14.29 -14.86
C ALA A 154 -14.87 14.62 -16.25
N GLY A 155 -13.80 13.94 -16.64
CA GLY A 155 -13.10 14.15 -17.91
C GLY A 155 -12.17 15.37 -17.92
N THR A 156 -11.99 16.07 -16.79
CA THR A 156 -11.08 17.21 -16.70
C THR A 156 -9.64 16.71 -16.59
N GLN A 157 -8.75 17.21 -17.44
CA GLN A 157 -7.30 17.06 -17.25
C GLN A 157 -6.83 17.95 -16.10
N ILE A 158 -6.49 17.35 -14.95
CA ILE A 158 -6.06 18.09 -13.75
C ILE A 158 -4.57 18.44 -13.78
N CYS A 159 -3.75 17.64 -14.46
CA CYS A 159 -2.39 18.00 -14.82
C CYS A 159 -1.94 17.24 -16.07
N HIS A 160 -0.92 17.78 -16.73
CA HIS A 160 -0.19 17.10 -17.79
C HIS A 160 1.29 17.40 -17.68
N THR A 161 2.08 16.33 -17.74
CA THR A 161 3.55 16.34 -17.66
C THR A 161 4.11 15.93 -19.01
N PRO A 162 4.71 16.84 -19.79
CA PRO A 162 5.39 16.47 -21.03
C PRO A 162 6.56 15.54 -20.72
N GLN A 163 6.91 14.65 -21.67
CA GLN A 163 8.02 13.69 -21.49
C GLN A 163 9.33 14.40 -21.08
N SER A 164 9.58 15.59 -21.63
CA SER A 164 10.78 16.39 -21.33
C SER A 164 10.90 16.88 -19.88
N LEU A 165 9.84 16.73 -19.06
CA LEU A 165 9.81 17.05 -17.65
C LEU A 165 9.87 15.82 -16.72
N MET A 166 9.84 14.61 -17.27
CA MET A 166 9.99 13.39 -16.48
C MET A 166 11.48 13.11 -16.22
N ILE A 167 11.81 12.63 -15.02
CA ILE A 167 13.16 12.11 -14.72
C ILE A 167 13.11 10.62 -14.98
N SER A 168 13.76 10.18 -16.06
CA SER A 168 13.79 8.78 -16.46
C SER A 168 15.15 8.38 -17.03
N GLY A 169 15.52 7.13 -16.81
CA GLY A 169 16.67 6.49 -17.47
C GLY A 169 16.40 6.23 -18.97
N PRO A 170 17.46 5.91 -19.74
CA PRO A 170 17.36 5.68 -21.18
C PRO A 170 16.50 4.47 -21.54
N ASP A 171 16.49 3.46 -20.66
CA ASP A 171 15.64 2.29 -20.73
C ASP A 171 14.65 2.33 -19.57
N ARG A 172 13.35 2.29 -19.88
CA ARG A 172 12.28 2.34 -18.88
C ARG A 172 12.19 1.06 -18.05
N GLU A 173 12.65 -0.06 -18.59
CA GLU A 173 12.64 -1.35 -17.89
C GLU A 173 13.88 -1.53 -16.99
N ASP A 174 14.92 -0.72 -17.17
CA ASP A 174 16.12 -0.72 -16.34
C ASP A 174 15.93 0.11 -15.07
N ALA A 175 15.41 -0.52 -14.02
CA ALA A 175 15.23 0.13 -12.72
C ALA A 175 16.54 0.69 -12.12
N CYS A 176 17.70 0.07 -12.37
CA CYS A 176 18.99 0.62 -11.93
C CYS A 176 19.30 1.92 -12.68
N GLY A 177 19.07 1.94 -13.99
CA GLY A 177 19.18 3.12 -14.84
C GLY A 177 18.22 4.25 -14.44
N GLN A 178 16.98 3.91 -14.04
CA GLN A 178 16.02 4.88 -13.49
C GLN A 178 16.53 5.52 -12.20
N VAL A 179 16.98 4.73 -11.23
CA VAL A 179 17.56 5.25 -9.98
C VAL A 179 18.80 6.08 -10.25
N ALA A 180 19.69 5.64 -11.15
CA ALA A 180 20.89 6.38 -11.53
C ALA A 180 20.57 7.75 -12.16
N ALA A 181 19.52 7.84 -12.98
CA ALA A 181 19.08 9.11 -13.55
C ALA A 181 18.58 10.08 -12.45
N ILE A 182 17.83 9.58 -11.47
CA ILE A 182 17.37 10.39 -10.33
C ILE A 182 18.57 10.87 -9.49
N VAL A 183 19.50 9.97 -9.18
CA VAL A 183 20.73 10.29 -8.43
C VAL A 183 21.54 11.37 -9.12
N ALA A 184 21.72 11.28 -10.44
CA ALA A 184 22.45 12.28 -11.22
C ALA A 184 21.80 13.67 -11.09
N GLU A 185 20.47 13.76 -11.11
CA GLU A 185 19.77 15.03 -10.92
C GLU A 185 19.88 15.58 -9.49
N ILE A 186 19.87 14.71 -8.46
CA ILE A 186 20.10 15.15 -7.08
C ILE A 186 21.52 15.71 -6.91
N GLU A 187 22.53 15.06 -7.51
CA GLU A 187 23.94 15.50 -7.44
C GLU A 187 24.20 16.84 -8.13
N LEU A 188 23.42 17.17 -9.17
CA LEU A 188 23.49 18.48 -9.82
C LEU A 188 23.01 19.63 -8.92
N ALA A 189 22.27 19.33 -7.85
CA ALA A 189 21.73 20.31 -6.91
C ALA A 189 21.03 21.48 -7.63
N ASP A 190 21.41 22.72 -7.35
CA ASP A 190 20.83 23.94 -7.94
C ASP A 190 21.06 24.07 -9.46
N LYS A 191 21.90 23.22 -10.05
CA LYS A 191 22.11 23.14 -11.51
C LYS A 191 21.14 22.19 -12.20
N SER A 192 20.43 21.34 -11.45
CA SER A 192 19.40 20.47 -12.03
C SER A 192 18.24 21.32 -12.52
N ARG A 193 17.75 21.03 -13.73
CA ARG A 193 16.49 21.62 -14.22
C ARG A 193 15.31 21.25 -13.31
N TRP A 194 15.40 20.13 -12.60
CA TRP A 194 14.38 19.61 -11.68
C TRP A 194 14.61 20.00 -10.23
N PHE A 195 15.54 20.93 -9.95
CA PHE A 195 15.88 21.31 -8.58
C PHE A 195 14.67 21.68 -7.72
N ASP A 196 13.73 22.48 -8.23
CA ASP A 196 12.53 22.89 -7.48
C ASP A 196 11.63 21.69 -7.12
N TYR A 197 11.54 20.69 -8.01
CA TYR A 197 10.80 19.46 -7.76
C TYR A 197 11.53 18.54 -6.78
N ILE A 198 12.83 18.32 -6.96
CA ILE A 198 13.65 17.48 -6.06
C ILE A 198 13.68 18.08 -4.64
N LYS A 199 13.78 19.40 -4.53
CA LYS A 199 13.72 20.11 -3.23
C LYS A 199 12.36 19.93 -2.53
N PHE A 200 11.29 19.78 -3.31
CA PHE A 200 9.93 19.55 -2.79
C PHE A 200 9.72 18.11 -2.28
N ASP A 201 10.62 17.19 -2.60
CA ASP A 201 10.53 15.80 -2.15
C ASP A 201 10.82 15.63 -0.65
N ASP A 202 10.12 14.68 -0.04
CA ASP A 202 10.31 14.28 1.36
C ASP A 202 10.52 12.78 1.52
N SER A 203 10.91 12.07 0.46
CA SER A 203 11.08 10.61 0.47
C SER A 203 12.15 10.14 1.46
N MET A 204 13.12 10.99 1.79
CA MET A 204 14.09 10.72 2.87
C MET A 204 13.46 10.68 4.27
N GLY A 205 12.29 11.30 4.43
CA GLY A 205 11.47 11.20 5.63
C GLY A 205 10.51 10.01 5.62
N SER A 206 10.38 9.30 4.49
CA SER A 206 9.52 8.11 4.39
C SER A 206 10.03 7.01 5.30
N ARG A 207 9.08 6.36 5.99
CA ARG A 207 9.36 5.36 7.02
C ARG A 207 9.02 3.96 6.53
N ILE A 208 9.52 3.65 5.35
CA ILE A 208 9.23 2.38 4.68
C ILE A 208 10.04 1.24 5.30
N PRO A 209 9.53 0.00 5.31
CA PRO A 209 10.26 -1.14 5.87
C PRO A 209 11.68 -1.31 5.33
N SER A 210 11.91 -0.94 4.07
CA SER A 210 13.22 -1.06 3.42
C SER A 210 14.32 -0.17 3.99
N VAL A 211 13.97 0.85 4.79
CA VAL A 211 14.96 1.69 5.48
C VAL A 211 15.13 1.34 6.95
N TRP A 212 14.33 0.39 7.49
CA TRP A 212 14.49 -0.03 8.87
C TRP A 212 15.86 -0.71 9.06
N GLN A 213 16.45 -0.48 10.23
CA GLN A 213 17.72 -1.10 10.57
C GLN A 213 17.55 -2.63 10.68
N LYS A 214 18.61 -3.35 10.32
CA LYS A 214 18.65 -4.80 10.47
C LYS A 214 18.54 -5.17 11.96
N GLY A 215 17.58 -6.01 12.31
CA GLY A 215 17.29 -6.34 13.71
C GLY A 215 16.64 -5.20 14.50
N ALA A 216 16.10 -4.17 13.82
CA ALA A 216 15.28 -3.18 14.48
C ALA A 216 14.03 -3.83 15.07
N ARG A 217 13.59 -3.34 16.23
CA ARG A 217 12.34 -3.73 16.90
C ARG A 217 11.15 -3.80 15.94
N ALA A 218 11.04 -2.87 14.99
CA ALA A 218 9.95 -2.87 14.00
C ALA A 218 9.86 -4.19 13.20
N ASN A 219 10.98 -4.84 12.90
CA ASN A 219 10.97 -6.15 12.25
C ASN A 219 10.43 -7.25 13.18
N ASP A 220 10.81 -7.20 14.47
CA ASP A 220 10.33 -8.16 15.47
C ASP A 220 8.82 -8.01 15.70
N GLU A 221 8.33 -6.77 15.63
CA GLU A 221 6.90 -6.45 15.74
C GLU A 221 6.08 -6.96 14.55
N LEU A 222 6.68 -7.41 13.43
CA LEU A 222 5.92 -8.11 12.40
C LEU A 222 5.53 -9.55 12.81
N GLN A 223 6.18 -10.11 13.84
CA GLN A 223 5.87 -11.46 14.37
C GLN A 223 5.87 -12.57 13.31
N GLY A 224 6.73 -12.46 12.29
CA GLY A 224 6.81 -13.44 11.20
C GLY A 224 5.74 -13.27 10.11
N LEU A 225 4.80 -12.33 10.23
CA LEU A 225 3.90 -11.99 9.13
C LEU A 225 4.68 -11.35 7.98
N PRO A 226 4.33 -11.61 6.71
CA PRO A 226 4.91 -10.88 5.58
C PRO A 226 4.82 -9.36 5.81
N PRO A 227 5.78 -8.55 5.35
CA PRO A 227 7.01 -8.93 4.66
C PRO A 227 8.15 -9.26 5.65
N ALA A 228 7.90 -9.91 6.80
CA ALA A 228 8.97 -10.32 7.71
C ALA A 228 10.05 -11.14 6.98
N GLY A 229 11.32 -10.77 7.18
CA GLY A 229 12.45 -11.33 6.44
C GLY A 229 12.69 -10.68 5.07
N GLU A 230 11.71 -9.95 4.53
CA GLU A 230 11.77 -9.21 3.25
C GLU A 230 11.60 -7.69 3.43
N THR A 231 11.62 -7.19 4.66
CA THR A 231 11.46 -5.75 4.93
C THR A 231 12.50 -4.92 4.19
N ARG A 232 13.71 -5.45 4.00
CA ARG A 232 14.83 -4.82 3.27
C ARG A 232 14.92 -5.19 1.79
N ARG A 233 13.92 -5.87 1.21
CA ARG A 233 13.98 -6.40 -0.17
C ARG A 233 14.46 -5.38 -1.19
N HIS A 234 13.94 -4.15 -1.15
CA HIS A 234 14.29 -3.11 -2.13
C HIS A 234 15.72 -2.58 -1.93
N MET A 235 16.14 -2.39 -0.69
CA MET A 235 17.51 -1.95 -0.38
C MET A 235 18.54 -3.01 -0.75
N ASP A 236 18.26 -4.26 -0.38
CA ASP A 236 19.13 -5.40 -0.68
C ASP A 236 19.18 -5.67 -2.19
N TRP A 237 18.06 -5.53 -2.91
CA TRP A 237 18.05 -5.57 -4.38
C TRP A 237 18.96 -4.48 -4.97
N TYR A 238 18.77 -3.22 -4.58
CA TYR A 238 19.54 -2.11 -5.15
C TYR A 238 21.05 -2.26 -4.87
N GLN A 239 21.40 -2.62 -3.63
CA GLN A 239 22.78 -2.90 -3.24
C GLN A 239 23.40 -4.01 -4.09
N ASN A 240 22.71 -5.13 -4.27
CA ASN A 240 23.28 -6.27 -4.99
C ASN A 240 23.26 -6.10 -6.51
N ALA A 241 22.13 -5.67 -7.07
CA ALA A 241 21.92 -5.60 -8.52
C ALA A 241 22.52 -4.34 -9.15
N CYS A 242 22.42 -3.19 -8.49
CA CYS A 242 22.83 -1.91 -9.06
C CYS A 242 24.20 -1.42 -8.54
N ARG A 243 24.64 -1.90 -7.37
CA ARG A 243 25.85 -1.44 -6.69
C ARG A 243 26.92 -2.52 -6.48
N GLY A 244 26.70 -3.75 -6.96
CA GLY A 244 27.69 -4.82 -6.83
C GLY A 244 28.00 -5.22 -5.38
N GLY A 245 27.03 -5.02 -4.47
CA GLY A 245 27.15 -5.30 -3.04
C GLY A 245 27.59 -4.12 -2.17
N GLU A 246 27.91 -2.96 -2.77
CA GLU A 246 28.29 -1.76 -2.01
C GLU A 246 27.09 -1.10 -1.33
N GLU A 247 27.26 -0.68 -0.07
CA GLU A 247 26.26 0.10 0.65
C GLU A 247 25.96 1.43 -0.08
N PRO A 248 24.68 1.76 -0.31
CA PRO A 248 24.31 3.02 -0.94
C PRO A 248 24.73 4.24 -0.13
N THR A 249 25.29 5.26 -0.80
CA THR A 249 25.50 6.59 -0.21
C THR A 249 24.16 7.25 0.14
N ASP A 250 24.16 8.30 0.96
CA ASP A 250 22.92 9.01 1.31
C ASP A 250 22.18 9.57 0.09
N VAL A 251 22.91 10.08 -0.91
CA VAL A 251 22.33 10.57 -2.17
C VAL A 251 21.73 9.43 -2.99
N GLN A 252 22.41 8.28 -3.04
CA GLN A 252 21.89 7.09 -3.72
C GLN A 252 20.66 6.52 -3.02
N ARG A 253 20.67 6.54 -1.69
CA ARG A 253 19.51 6.18 -0.87
C ARG A 253 18.34 7.12 -1.14
N HIS A 254 18.60 8.43 -1.24
CA HIS A 254 17.57 9.41 -1.61
C HIS A 254 16.97 9.10 -2.99
N GLY A 255 17.81 8.89 -4.01
CA GLY A 255 17.34 8.54 -5.35
C GLY A 255 16.54 7.24 -5.39
N LEU A 256 16.98 6.20 -4.65
CA LEU A 256 16.22 4.95 -4.51
C LEU A 256 14.86 5.17 -3.82
N LEU A 257 14.82 5.96 -2.75
CA LEU A 257 13.56 6.20 -2.03
C LEU A 257 12.58 6.98 -2.88
N MET A 258 13.03 8.02 -3.60
CA MET A 258 12.17 8.70 -4.58
C MET A 258 11.65 7.74 -5.64
N PHE A 259 12.50 6.86 -6.15
CA PHE A 259 12.08 5.85 -7.12
C PHE A 259 10.98 4.94 -6.55
N LEU A 260 11.20 4.36 -5.37
CA LEU A 260 10.26 3.42 -4.77
C LEU A 260 8.91 4.06 -4.42
N THR A 261 8.93 5.26 -3.84
CA THR A 261 7.70 5.85 -3.27
C THR A 261 6.95 6.75 -4.25
N ARG A 262 7.57 7.16 -5.37
CA ARG A 262 7.02 8.19 -6.27
C ARG A 262 7.08 7.86 -7.75
N ALA A 263 7.95 6.95 -8.19
CA ALA A 263 8.06 6.65 -9.60
C ALA A 263 6.83 5.89 -10.12
N SER A 264 6.60 6.08 -11.40
CA SER A 264 5.71 5.27 -12.23
C SER A 264 6.53 4.35 -13.15
N ASP A 265 5.84 3.59 -14.00
CA ASP A 265 6.42 2.88 -15.13
C ASP A 265 7.20 3.78 -16.11
N ARG A 266 7.07 5.12 -16.01
CA ARG A 266 7.77 6.12 -16.82
C ARG A 266 8.85 6.90 -16.07
N GLY A 267 9.17 6.52 -14.84
CA GLY A 267 10.07 7.26 -13.95
C GLY A 267 9.35 8.26 -13.06
N LEU A 268 10.05 9.30 -12.61
CA LEU A 268 9.46 10.35 -11.78
C LEU A 268 8.66 11.34 -12.63
N ILE A 269 7.40 11.56 -12.24
CA ILE A 269 6.48 12.45 -12.94
C ILE A 269 6.04 13.55 -11.97
N PRO A 270 6.65 14.75 -12.04
CA PRO A 270 6.30 15.87 -11.17
C PRO A 270 4.81 16.18 -11.21
N ILE A 271 4.27 16.65 -10.08
CA ILE A 271 2.84 16.95 -9.81
C ILE A 271 1.95 15.72 -9.74
N TYR A 272 2.07 14.75 -10.65
CA TYR A 272 1.31 13.50 -10.61
C TYR A 272 1.59 12.69 -9.33
N ASP A 273 2.87 12.59 -8.96
CA ASP A 273 3.31 11.83 -7.79
C ASP A 273 2.96 12.47 -6.43
N LEU A 274 2.19 13.57 -6.44
CA LEU A 274 1.61 14.20 -5.26
C LEU A 274 0.17 13.75 -4.98
N LEU A 275 -0.42 12.95 -5.88
CA LEU A 275 -1.70 12.30 -5.65
C LEU A 275 -1.50 11.13 -4.69
N ASN A 276 -2.38 11.01 -3.69
CA ASN A 276 -2.35 9.86 -2.81
C ASN A 276 -3.02 8.64 -3.43
N HIS A 277 -2.62 7.48 -2.94
CA HIS A 277 -3.25 6.20 -3.22
C HIS A 277 -4.57 6.04 -2.45
N HIS A 278 -5.60 5.46 -3.09
CA HIS A 278 -6.74 4.87 -2.40
C HIS A 278 -7.46 3.87 -3.31
N ASN A 279 -7.65 2.60 -2.92
CA ASN A 279 -8.24 1.60 -3.82
C ASN A 279 -9.74 1.77 -4.10
N GLY A 280 -10.52 2.33 -3.17
CA GLY A 280 -11.97 2.50 -3.31
C GLY A 280 -12.50 3.89 -3.71
N LEU A 281 -11.65 4.93 -3.69
CA LEU A 281 -12.07 6.34 -3.89
C LEU A 281 -11.36 7.00 -5.08
N ILE A 282 -10.84 6.19 -5.98
CA ILE A 282 -10.10 6.65 -7.16
C ILE A 282 -11.03 7.51 -8.00
N ASN A 283 -10.53 8.68 -8.35
CA ASN A 283 -11.25 9.65 -9.16
C ASN A 283 -10.39 10.18 -10.29
N THR A 284 -9.28 9.50 -10.61
CA THR A 284 -8.40 9.83 -11.73
C THR A 284 -8.00 8.60 -12.54
N ARG A 285 -7.65 8.83 -13.80
CA ARG A 285 -6.98 7.89 -14.69
C ARG A 285 -5.81 8.57 -15.38
N LEU A 286 -4.92 7.77 -15.94
CA LEU A 286 -3.77 8.24 -16.69
C LEU A 286 -4.02 8.08 -18.18
N ALA A 287 -3.54 9.05 -18.96
CA ALA A 287 -3.57 9.01 -20.41
C ALA A 287 -2.23 9.48 -20.95
N ALA A 288 -1.58 8.62 -21.74
CA ALA A 288 -0.38 9.00 -22.46
C ALA A 288 -0.72 9.80 -23.71
N ASP A 289 0.08 10.82 -24.04
CA ASP A 289 -0.02 11.47 -25.34
C ASP A 289 0.95 10.84 -26.37
N ASN A 290 0.85 11.30 -27.62
CA ASN A 290 1.68 10.84 -28.73
C ASN A 290 3.15 11.28 -28.63
N GLU A 291 3.47 12.21 -27.73
CA GLU A 291 4.81 12.74 -27.48
C GLU A 291 5.45 12.12 -26.23
N GLY A 292 4.82 11.09 -25.65
CA GLY A 292 5.30 10.40 -24.46
C GLY A 292 5.00 11.12 -23.14
N GLY A 293 4.29 12.24 -23.17
CA GLY A 293 3.75 12.93 -21.99
C GLY A 293 2.67 12.11 -21.30
N LEU A 294 2.28 12.55 -20.10
CA LEU A 294 1.25 11.91 -19.28
C LEU A 294 0.26 12.96 -18.76
N ALA A 295 -1.01 12.77 -19.08
CA ALA A 295 -2.14 13.50 -18.52
C ALA A 295 -2.79 12.71 -17.39
N VAL A 296 -3.20 13.42 -16.34
CA VAL A 296 -4.07 12.90 -15.28
C VAL A 296 -5.45 13.47 -15.48
N ILE A 297 -6.46 12.60 -15.66
CA ILE A 297 -7.81 12.98 -16.05
C ILE A 297 -8.78 12.49 -14.98
N THR A 298 -9.71 13.34 -14.54
CA THR A 298 -10.75 12.92 -13.59
C THR A 298 -11.70 11.90 -14.22
N THR A 299 -12.03 10.84 -13.49
CA THR A 299 -13.01 9.82 -13.94
C THR A 299 -14.42 10.09 -13.44
N VAL A 300 -14.56 10.94 -12.42
CA VAL A 300 -15.82 11.35 -11.81
C VAL A 300 -15.80 12.84 -11.49
N ASP A 301 -16.95 13.43 -11.19
CA ASP A 301 -17.02 14.78 -10.64
C ASP A 301 -16.35 14.83 -9.26
N VAL A 302 -15.38 15.71 -9.08
CA VAL A 302 -14.71 15.94 -7.79
C VAL A 302 -15.22 17.24 -7.17
N LYS A 303 -15.87 17.15 -6.01
CA LYS A 303 -16.40 18.31 -5.31
C LYS A 303 -15.31 19.14 -4.63
N LYS A 304 -15.55 20.45 -4.48
CA LYS A 304 -14.70 21.34 -3.69
C LYS A 304 -14.41 20.75 -2.31
N GLY A 305 -13.13 20.79 -1.92
CA GLY A 305 -12.63 20.29 -0.64
C GLY A 305 -12.41 18.77 -0.60
N ARG A 306 -12.71 18.03 -1.67
CA ARG A 306 -12.47 16.59 -1.72
C ARG A 306 -11.04 16.28 -2.19
N PRO A 307 -10.44 15.21 -1.64
CA PRO A 307 -9.17 14.69 -2.12
C PRO A 307 -9.28 14.16 -3.55
N ILE A 308 -8.17 14.26 -4.26
CA ILE A 308 -7.97 13.66 -5.59
C ILE A 308 -7.03 12.47 -5.40
N TYR A 309 -7.50 11.30 -5.78
CA TYR A 309 -6.82 10.03 -5.57
C TYR A 309 -6.41 9.38 -6.88
N ASN A 310 -5.27 8.73 -6.82
CA ASN A 310 -4.82 7.74 -7.77
C ASN A 310 -4.77 6.35 -7.09
N THR A 311 -4.26 5.35 -7.78
CA THR A 311 -3.92 4.05 -7.20
C THR A 311 -2.51 3.63 -7.61
N TYR A 312 -1.91 2.80 -6.77
CA TYR A 312 -0.65 2.08 -7.02
C TYR A 312 -0.92 0.58 -7.27
N ALA A 313 -2.09 0.09 -6.85
CA ALA A 313 -2.49 -1.31 -6.87
C ALA A 313 -3.54 -1.60 -7.95
N ARG A 314 -3.33 -1.08 -9.17
CA ARG A 314 -4.32 -1.24 -10.25
C ARG A 314 -4.53 -2.72 -10.58
N SER A 315 -5.79 -3.10 -10.72
CA SER A 315 -6.25 -4.46 -11.01
C SER A 315 -5.79 -5.52 -10.01
N GLY A 316 -5.48 -5.14 -8.76
CA GLY A 316 -5.04 -6.08 -7.72
C GLY A 316 -3.64 -6.66 -7.96
N TRP A 317 -2.83 -6.00 -8.78
CA TRP A 317 -1.43 -6.37 -9.01
C TRP A 317 -0.62 -6.32 -7.70
N GLU A 318 -0.69 -5.18 -7.01
CA GLU A 318 -0.08 -5.02 -5.68
C GLU A 318 -1.05 -5.46 -4.58
N SER A 319 -0.51 -6.17 -3.59
CA SER A 319 -1.23 -6.44 -2.35
C SER A 319 -0.95 -5.35 -1.31
N SER A 320 -1.75 -5.26 -0.26
CA SER A 320 -1.49 -4.40 0.90
C SER A 320 -0.16 -4.74 1.59
N VAL A 321 0.38 -5.96 1.40
CA VAL A 321 1.75 -6.33 1.81
C VAL A 321 2.79 -5.60 0.96
N ASP A 322 2.61 -5.57 -0.36
CA ASP A 322 3.49 -4.87 -1.29
C ASP A 322 3.44 -3.36 -1.08
N VAL A 323 2.23 -2.82 -0.88
CA VAL A 323 2.03 -1.40 -0.57
C VAL A 323 2.71 -1.02 0.74
N PHE A 324 2.56 -1.83 1.78
CA PHE A 324 3.26 -1.59 3.04
C PHE A 324 4.78 -1.66 2.88
N ASN A 325 5.31 -2.67 2.18
CA ASN A 325 6.75 -2.85 2.02
C ASN A 325 7.40 -1.72 1.20
N THR A 326 6.67 -1.20 0.22
CA THR A 326 7.15 -0.18 -0.73
C THR A 326 6.90 1.24 -0.23
N TYR A 327 5.73 1.51 0.37
CA TYR A 327 5.29 2.86 0.74
C TYR A 327 5.14 3.09 2.25
N GLY A 328 5.21 2.04 3.08
CA GLY A 328 5.25 2.16 4.55
C GLY A 328 3.90 2.49 5.21
N PHE A 329 2.78 2.23 4.53
CA PHE A 329 1.44 2.40 5.10
C PHE A 329 0.53 1.21 4.76
N VAL A 330 -0.55 1.05 5.54
CA VAL A 330 -1.67 0.19 5.18
C VAL A 330 -2.76 1.06 4.58
N GLU A 331 -3.19 0.71 3.39
CA GLU A 331 -4.25 1.37 2.63
C GLU A 331 -5.60 1.32 3.36
N ASP A 332 -6.42 2.35 3.18
CA ASP A 332 -7.85 2.28 3.52
C ASP A 332 -8.57 1.25 2.62
N PHE A 333 -9.75 0.80 3.04
CA PHE A 333 -10.49 -0.20 2.26
C PHE A 333 -10.87 0.32 0.85
N PRO A 334 -10.90 -0.58 -0.17
CA PRO A 334 -10.59 -2.01 -0.11
C PRO A 334 -9.11 -2.34 0.05
N GLN A 335 -8.83 -3.44 0.72
CA GLN A 335 -7.47 -3.97 0.95
C GLN A 335 -7.32 -5.37 0.34
N LEU A 336 -6.24 -5.63 -0.39
CA LEU A 336 -5.93 -6.96 -0.92
C LEU A 336 -4.75 -7.57 -0.17
N TRP A 337 -5.01 -8.50 0.74
CA TRP A 337 -3.95 -9.19 1.48
C TRP A 337 -3.51 -10.45 0.74
N ARG A 338 -2.20 -10.67 0.64
CA ARG A 338 -1.62 -11.81 -0.08
C ARG A 338 -0.45 -12.41 0.70
N TRP A 339 -0.40 -13.74 0.81
CA TRP A 339 0.71 -14.45 1.46
C TRP A 339 0.86 -15.88 0.96
N ASN A 340 2.00 -16.50 1.27
CA ASN A 340 2.24 -17.92 1.03
C ASN A 340 2.53 -18.63 2.35
N ASP A 341 2.10 -19.88 2.44
CA ASP A 341 2.59 -20.84 3.41
C ASP A 341 3.33 -21.99 2.69
N ASN A 342 3.84 -22.94 3.47
CA ASN A 342 4.54 -24.11 2.90
C ASN A 342 3.63 -24.98 2.03
N VAL A 343 2.33 -25.02 2.32
CA VAL A 343 1.35 -25.86 1.60
C VAL A 343 1.11 -25.30 0.21
N VAL A 344 0.82 -24.01 0.08
CA VAL A 344 0.64 -23.33 -1.20
C VAL A 344 1.94 -23.32 -2.00
N ALA A 345 3.08 -23.08 -1.35
CA ALA A 345 4.38 -23.15 -2.02
C ALA A 345 4.72 -24.56 -2.54
N GLU A 346 4.26 -25.62 -1.86
CA GLU A 346 4.36 -27.00 -2.37
C GLU A 346 3.39 -27.29 -3.50
N ALA A 347 2.13 -26.85 -3.39
CA ALA A 347 1.12 -27.00 -4.43
C ALA A 347 1.58 -26.33 -5.73
N ALA A 348 2.06 -25.08 -5.66
CA ALA A 348 2.61 -24.34 -6.80
C ALA A 348 3.80 -25.04 -7.48
N ARG A 349 4.61 -25.78 -6.71
CA ARG A 349 5.74 -26.55 -7.27
C ARG A 349 5.30 -27.85 -7.95
N ARG A 350 4.20 -28.46 -7.49
CA ARG A 350 3.66 -29.71 -8.04
C ARG A 350 2.79 -29.45 -9.27
N ASP A 351 2.00 -28.38 -9.22
CA ASP A 351 1.02 -28.01 -10.22
C ASP A 351 0.99 -26.48 -10.38
N ALA A 352 1.40 -26.02 -11.57
CA ALA A 352 1.38 -24.60 -11.92
C ALA A 352 -0.06 -24.03 -11.95
N ASP A 353 -1.05 -24.90 -12.22
CA ASP A 353 -2.45 -24.53 -12.35
C ASP A 353 -3.26 -24.81 -11.08
N HIS A 354 -2.60 -25.13 -9.95
CA HIS A 354 -3.30 -25.52 -8.71
C HIS A 354 -4.31 -24.47 -8.23
N ALA A 355 -4.10 -23.19 -8.55
CA ALA A 355 -5.01 -22.11 -8.20
C ALA A 355 -6.37 -22.20 -8.93
N ASN A 356 -6.41 -22.80 -10.12
CA ASN A 356 -7.66 -23.06 -10.84
C ASN A 356 -8.49 -24.15 -10.15
N ASN A 357 -7.84 -25.08 -9.43
CA ASN A 357 -8.53 -26.15 -8.70
C ASN A 357 -9.37 -25.64 -7.52
N ARG A 358 -9.27 -24.36 -7.16
CA ARG A 358 -10.08 -23.70 -6.12
C ARG A 358 -11.55 -23.56 -6.53
N TYR A 359 -11.83 -23.56 -7.83
CA TYR A 359 -13.14 -23.30 -8.41
C TYR A 359 -13.78 -24.60 -8.93
N GLY A 360 -15.12 -24.65 -8.96
CA GLY A 360 -15.85 -25.75 -9.57
C GLY A 360 -15.53 -25.92 -11.06
N GLN A 361 -15.27 -27.15 -11.52
CA GLN A 361 -15.01 -27.45 -12.93
C GLN A 361 -16.19 -27.06 -13.85
N ALA A 362 -17.40 -27.06 -13.31
CA ALA A 362 -18.59 -26.58 -14.01
C ALA A 362 -18.39 -25.16 -14.55
N GLY A 363 -17.69 -24.26 -13.85
CA GLY A 363 -17.39 -22.92 -14.36
C GLY A 363 -16.45 -22.90 -15.56
N ALA A 364 -15.47 -23.83 -15.63
CA ALA A 364 -14.49 -23.89 -16.72
C ALA A 364 -15.00 -24.65 -17.96
N GLU A 365 -15.79 -25.70 -17.76
CA GLU A 365 -16.38 -26.49 -18.85
C GLU A 365 -17.69 -25.92 -19.39
N LEU A 366 -18.52 -25.27 -18.56
CA LEU A 366 -19.74 -24.56 -19.00
C LEU A 366 -19.46 -23.15 -19.52
N ALA A 367 -18.25 -22.62 -19.31
CA ALA A 367 -17.81 -21.37 -19.90
C ALA A 367 -17.75 -21.52 -21.43
N SER A 368 -18.88 -21.25 -22.06
CA SER A 368 -19.06 -21.30 -23.51
C SER A 368 -18.21 -20.25 -24.22
N SER A 369 -17.80 -19.20 -23.50
CA SER A 369 -16.99 -18.10 -24.01
C SER A 369 -15.65 -17.96 -23.28
N ALA A 370 -14.70 -17.29 -23.92
CA ALA A 370 -13.45 -16.89 -23.27
C ALA A 370 -13.69 -15.91 -22.10
N ALA A 371 -14.73 -15.08 -22.19
CA ALA A 371 -15.11 -14.14 -21.14
C ALA A 371 -15.54 -14.86 -19.85
N ASP A 372 -16.33 -15.93 -19.98
CA ASP A 372 -16.75 -16.74 -18.83
C ASP A 372 -15.55 -17.41 -18.14
N ARG A 373 -14.53 -17.85 -18.91
CA ARG A 373 -13.29 -18.40 -18.34
C ARG A 373 -12.49 -17.35 -17.57
N MET A 374 -12.46 -16.11 -18.05
CA MET A 374 -11.78 -15.00 -17.36
C MET A 374 -12.47 -14.61 -16.06
N ALA A 375 -13.80 -14.77 -15.96
CA ALA A 375 -14.54 -14.49 -14.74
C ALA A 375 -14.09 -15.33 -13.53
N TYR A 376 -13.54 -16.53 -13.79
CA TYR A 376 -13.06 -17.48 -12.78
C TYR A 376 -11.53 -17.64 -12.76
N ALA A 377 -10.78 -16.81 -13.50
CA ALA A 377 -9.33 -16.85 -13.43
C ALA A 377 -8.86 -16.43 -12.03
N PRO A 378 -8.06 -17.24 -11.32
CA PRO A 378 -7.51 -16.87 -10.02
C PRO A 378 -6.67 -15.60 -10.16
N ASN A 379 -6.79 -14.67 -9.20
CA ASN A 379 -5.96 -13.47 -9.22
C ASN A 379 -4.47 -13.81 -9.05
N SER A 380 -4.15 -14.65 -8.06
CA SER A 380 -2.81 -15.17 -7.84
C SER A 380 -2.80 -16.65 -7.52
N ASN A 381 -1.60 -17.23 -7.55
CA ASN A 381 -1.33 -18.57 -7.07
C ASN A 381 -1.08 -18.64 -5.55
N GLN A 382 -1.32 -17.55 -4.83
CA GLN A 382 -1.06 -17.40 -3.39
C GLN A 382 -2.37 -17.46 -2.61
N HIS A 383 -2.31 -17.40 -1.28
CA HIS A 383 -3.49 -17.11 -0.46
C HIS A 383 -3.83 -15.63 -0.59
N GLU A 384 -5.12 -15.32 -0.73
CA GLU A 384 -5.59 -13.94 -0.86
C GLU A 384 -6.89 -13.69 -0.08
N ILE A 385 -6.99 -12.51 0.51
CA ILE A 385 -8.22 -11.96 1.09
C ILE A 385 -8.39 -10.53 0.57
N LEU A 386 -9.47 -10.29 -0.16
CA LEU A 386 -9.92 -8.94 -0.51
C LEU A 386 -10.90 -8.44 0.55
N VAL A 387 -10.49 -7.49 1.38
CA VAL A 387 -11.32 -6.88 2.43
C VAL A 387 -11.95 -5.59 1.90
N ILE A 388 -13.29 -5.55 1.82
CA ILE A 388 -14.05 -4.37 1.37
C ILE A 388 -14.46 -3.49 2.55
N THR A 389 -14.82 -4.11 3.67
CA THR A 389 -15.15 -3.43 4.92
C THR A 389 -14.71 -4.32 6.09
N PRO A 390 -14.77 -3.85 7.35
CA PRO A 390 -14.51 -4.70 8.52
C PRO A 390 -15.41 -5.93 8.65
N LYS A 391 -16.48 -6.04 7.84
CA LYS A 391 -17.46 -7.14 7.88
C LYS A 391 -17.66 -7.85 6.53
N LEU A 392 -17.02 -7.38 5.47
CA LEU A 392 -17.21 -7.90 4.11
C LEU A 392 -15.86 -8.17 3.46
N ALA A 393 -15.62 -9.42 3.07
CA ALA A 393 -14.41 -9.82 2.37
C ALA A 393 -14.66 -10.98 1.40
N ALA A 394 -13.79 -11.07 0.39
CA ALA A 394 -13.71 -12.21 -0.51
C ALA A 394 -12.44 -13.01 -0.21
N ILE A 395 -12.57 -14.31 0.06
CA ILE A 395 -11.45 -15.24 0.08
C ILE A 395 -11.10 -15.66 -1.35
N SER A 396 -9.80 -15.69 -1.67
CA SER A 396 -9.26 -16.05 -2.99
C SER A 396 -9.99 -15.40 -4.17
N PRO A 397 -10.02 -14.06 -4.27
CA PRO A 397 -10.73 -13.35 -5.32
C PRO A 397 -10.22 -13.73 -6.73
N THR A 398 -11.10 -13.65 -7.73
CA THR A 398 -10.73 -13.78 -9.14
C THR A 398 -10.12 -12.50 -9.69
N GLN A 399 -9.45 -12.58 -10.85
CA GLN A 399 -8.98 -11.41 -11.59
C GLN A 399 -10.13 -10.44 -11.88
N ALA A 400 -11.30 -10.96 -12.27
CA ALA A 400 -12.47 -10.13 -12.52
C ALA A 400 -12.91 -9.36 -11.27
N LEU A 401 -12.88 -9.98 -10.09
CA LEU A 401 -13.29 -9.33 -8.84
C LEU A 401 -12.32 -8.23 -8.41
N VAL A 402 -11.00 -8.43 -8.58
CA VAL A 402 -10.00 -7.40 -8.25
C VAL A 402 -9.79 -6.38 -9.36
N SER A 403 -10.28 -6.63 -10.58
CA SER A 403 -10.08 -5.73 -11.73
C SER A 403 -10.65 -4.34 -11.49
N ILE A 404 -11.64 -4.19 -10.61
CA ILE A 404 -12.20 -2.88 -10.25
C ILE A 404 -11.28 -2.08 -9.32
N LEU A 405 -10.42 -2.75 -8.55
CA LEU A 405 -9.42 -2.08 -7.73
C LEU A 405 -8.52 -1.27 -8.64
N GLY A 406 -8.40 0.02 -8.39
CA GLY A 406 -7.62 0.85 -9.28
C GLY A 406 -8.39 1.49 -10.44
N ASN A 407 -9.51 0.89 -10.84
CA ASN A 407 -10.17 1.17 -12.12
C ASN A 407 -11.58 1.74 -11.97
N GLY A 408 -12.20 1.61 -10.81
CA GLY A 408 -13.53 2.18 -10.57
C GLY A 408 -13.97 2.12 -9.13
N GLN A 409 -15.26 2.37 -8.92
CA GLN A 409 -15.91 2.33 -7.62
C GLN A 409 -17.11 1.40 -7.68
N ARG A 410 -17.42 0.79 -6.54
CA ARG A 410 -18.61 -0.03 -6.33
C ARG A 410 -19.23 0.36 -5.00
N THR A 411 -20.55 0.35 -4.96
CA THR A 411 -21.34 0.40 -3.75
C THR A 411 -21.12 -0.86 -2.90
N ILE A 412 -21.51 -0.82 -1.63
CA ILE A 412 -21.39 -1.99 -0.75
C ILE A 412 -22.28 -3.12 -1.25
N GLU A 413 -23.48 -2.80 -1.73
CA GLU A 413 -24.45 -3.76 -2.25
C GLU A 413 -23.93 -4.46 -3.52
N GLU A 414 -23.26 -3.72 -4.41
CA GLU A 414 -22.58 -4.31 -5.57
C GLU A 414 -21.44 -5.23 -5.15
N TRP A 415 -20.64 -4.83 -4.14
CA TRP A 415 -19.61 -5.70 -3.59
C TRP A 415 -20.17 -6.99 -2.98
N GLU A 416 -21.22 -6.90 -2.17
CA GLU A 416 -21.88 -8.07 -1.58
C GLU A 416 -22.41 -9.03 -2.64
N ALA A 417 -23.07 -8.51 -3.67
CA ALA A 417 -23.60 -9.31 -4.76
C ALA A 417 -22.48 -10.05 -5.51
N GLU A 418 -21.38 -9.36 -5.84
CA GLU A 418 -20.26 -9.92 -6.59
C GLU A 418 -19.47 -10.94 -5.78
N ILE A 419 -19.25 -10.65 -4.49
CA ILE A 419 -18.59 -11.58 -3.56
C ILE A 419 -19.45 -12.83 -3.35
N GLY A 420 -20.77 -12.68 -3.21
CA GLY A 420 -21.70 -13.81 -3.10
C GLY A 420 -21.67 -14.72 -4.33
N ARG A 421 -21.67 -14.14 -5.54
CA ARG A 421 -21.52 -14.90 -6.79
C ARG A 421 -20.17 -15.62 -6.87
N HIS A 422 -19.09 -14.95 -6.46
CA HIS A 422 -17.76 -15.54 -6.40
C HIS A 422 -17.71 -16.74 -5.44
N HIS A 423 -18.17 -16.58 -4.20
CA HIS A 423 -18.16 -17.63 -3.18
C HIS A 423 -18.99 -18.85 -3.56
N ALA A 424 -20.13 -18.66 -4.24
CA ALA A 424 -20.95 -19.76 -4.74
C ALA A 424 -20.20 -20.70 -5.71
N ASN A 425 -19.06 -20.27 -6.26
CA ASN A 425 -18.24 -21.07 -7.19
C ASN A 425 -16.93 -21.59 -6.57
N LEU A 426 -16.59 -21.21 -5.34
CA LEU A 426 -15.44 -21.76 -4.62
C LEU A 426 -15.77 -23.13 -4.05
N ARG A 427 -14.87 -24.09 -4.20
CA ARG A 427 -15.04 -25.44 -3.65
C ARG A 427 -14.94 -25.45 -2.13
N GLN A 428 -15.87 -26.15 -1.47
CA GLN A 428 -15.90 -26.25 -0.01
C GLN A 428 -14.64 -26.91 0.56
N THR A 429 -14.09 -27.92 -0.10
CA THR A 429 -12.80 -28.53 0.30
C THR A 429 -11.67 -27.51 0.37
N PHE A 430 -11.51 -26.70 -0.68
CA PHE A 430 -10.53 -25.61 -0.70
C PHE A 430 -10.79 -24.61 0.42
N VAL A 431 -12.04 -24.19 0.62
CA VAL A 431 -12.41 -23.23 1.68
C VAL A 431 -12.09 -23.77 3.08
N ASN A 432 -12.28 -25.06 3.32
CA ASN A 432 -11.94 -25.70 4.59
C ASN A 432 -10.42 -25.73 4.82
N GLU A 433 -9.64 -26.01 3.77
CA GLU A 433 -8.17 -25.95 3.81
C GLU A 433 -7.69 -24.52 4.09
N PHE A 434 -8.27 -23.54 3.40
CA PHE A 434 -8.00 -22.12 3.60
C PHE A 434 -8.30 -21.69 5.04
N ALA A 435 -9.49 -22.01 5.56
CA ALA A 435 -9.86 -21.73 6.95
C ALA A 435 -8.88 -22.37 7.96
N SER A 436 -8.40 -23.58 7.68
CA SER A 436 -7.42 -24.26 8.54
C SER A 436 -6.08 -23.53 8.53
N ALA A 437 -5.60 -23.08 7.36
CA ALA A 437 -4.38 -22.28 7.25
C ALA A 437 -4.50 -20.95 8.01
N LEU A 438 -5.65 -20.27 7.92
CA LEU A 438 -5.91 -19.04 8.69
C LEU A 438 -5.85 -19.26 10.20
N ARG A 439 -6.46 -20.34 10.71
CA ARG A 439 -6.43 -20.68 12.14
C ARG A 439 -5.00 -20.92 12.61
N VAL A 440 -4.22 -21.71 11.87
CA VAL A 440 -2.81 -21.99 12.20
C VAL A 440 -2.03 -20.69 12.33
N ILE A 441 -2.13 -19.77 11.37
CA ILE A 441 -1.43 -18.49 11.44
C ILE A 441 -1.89 -17.68 12.64
N LEU A 442 -3.20 -17.55 12.87
CA LEU A 442 -3.72 -16.77 14.00
C LEU A 442 -3.31 -17.35 15.36
N ASP A 443 -3.29 -18.67 15.50
CA ASP A 443 -2.94 -19.37 16.74
C ASP A 443 -1.43 -19.35 17.02
N GLU A 444 -0.59 -19.26 16.00
CA GLU A 444 0.88 -19.17 16.12
C GLU A 444 1.37 -17.75 16.44
N LEU A 445 0.54 -16.71 16.28
CA LEU A 445 0.94 -15.33 16.52
C LEU A 445 1.06 -15.03 18.03
N PRO A 446 2.18 -14.42 18.49
CA PRO A 446 2.42 -14.14 19.91
C PRO A 446 1.42 -13.22 20.60
N THR A 447 0.69 -12.39 19.85
CA THR A 447 -0.31 -11.47 20.40
C THR A 447 -1.66 -11.61 19.70
N THR A 448 -2.72 -11.37 20.45
CA THR A 448 -4.09 -11.27 19.94
C THR A 448 -4.37 -9.89 19.33
N ILE A 449 -5.49 -9.77 18.60
CA ILE A 449 -5.99 -8.48 18.07
C ILE A 449 -6.18 -7.46 19.21
N GLN A 450 -6.79 -7.88 20.32
CA GLN A 450 -7.08 -7.01 21.47
C GLN A 450 -5.80 -6.57 22.20
N GLU A 451 -4.78 -7.42 22.26
CA GLU A 451 -3.46 -7.05 22.76
C GLU A 451 -2.79 -6.01 21.85
N ASP A 452 -2.81 -6.22 20.53
CA ASP A 452 -2.24 -5.27 19.57
C ASP A 452 -2.90 -3.90 19.64
N MET A 453 -4.22 -3.83 19.75
CA MET A 453 -4.94 -2.56 19.95
C MET A 453 -4.48 -1.83 21.23
N ARG A 454 -4.28 -2.56 22.34
CA ARG A 454 -3.79 -1.98 23.61
C ARG A 454 -2.33 -1.52 23.49
N LEU A 455 -1.47 -2.33 22.87
CA LEU A 455 -0.06 -2.03 22.64
C LEU A 455 0.10 -0.78 21.77
N ILE A 456 -0.61 -0.70 20.64
CA ILE A 456 -0.56 0.46 19.74
C ILE A 456 -0.97 1.73 20.47
N LYS A 457 -2.09 1.69 21.23
CA LYS A 457 -2.56 2.85 22.01
C LYS A 457 -1.49 3.30 23.01
N SER A 458 -0.89 2.35 23.74
CA SER A 458 0.18 2.62 24.71
C SER A 458 1.43 3.21 24.06
N GLU A 459 1.92 2.60 22.98
CA GLU A 459 3.13 3.05 22.27
C GLU A 459 2.93 4.40 21.57
N LYS A 460 1.75 4.66 20.99
CA LYS A 460 1.39 5.99 20.46
C LYS A 460 1.40 7.06 21.57
N ALA A 461 0.82 6.76 22.73
CA ALA A 461 0.84 7.69 23.86
C ALA A 461 2.28 7.96 24.35
N LYS A 462 3.15 6.95 24.38
CA LYS A 462 4.57 7.12 24.70
C LYS A 462 5.30 7.95 23.63
N LEU A 463 5.06 7.68 22.34
CA LEU A 463 5.64 8.43 21.23
C LEU A 463 5.24 9.90 21.30
N GLU A 464 3.96 10.17 21.59
CA GLU A 464 3.44 11.53 21.73
C GLU A 464 4.09 12.29 22.89
N LYS A 465 4.30 11.63 24.05
CA LYS A 465 5.07 12.22 25.16
C LYS A 465 6.49 12.60 24.74
N VAL A 466 7.15 11.78 23.91
CA VAL A 466 8.50 12.06 23.39
C VAL A 466 8.47 13.24 22.41
N ARG A 467 7.43 13.32 21.55
CA ARG A 467 7.24 14.45 20.62
C ARG A 467 7.02 15.78 21.36
N LYS A 468 6.22 15.77 22.43
CA LYS A 468 5.94 16.97 23.25
C LYS A 468 7.18 17.58 23.91
N ILE A 469 8.25 16.81 24.10
CA ILE A 469 9.55 17.34 24.59
C ILE A 469 10.52 17.69 23.46
N GLY A 470 10.04 17.76 22.22
CA GLY A 470 10.83 18.13 21.04
C GLY A 470 11.76 17.03 20.53
N ARG A 471 11.58 15.77 20.96
CA ARG A 471 12.37 14.62 20.50
C ARG A 471 11.57 13.82 19.48
N ASN A 472 12.25 13.30 18.46
CA ASN A 472 11.66 12.38 17.49
C ASN A 472 12.31 11.00 17.66
N ASP A 473 11.54 10.02 18.14
CA ASP A 473 12.00 8.63 18.31
C ASP A 473 11.53 7.81 17.10
N MET A 474 12.38 7.77 16.07
CA MET A 474 12.07 7.11 14.81
C MET A 474 11.85 5.61 14.99
N TYR A 475 12.69 4.94 15.80
CA TYR A 475 12.57 3.49 16.04
C TYR A 475 11.25 3.12 16.70
N LYS A 476 10.80 3.91 17.68
CA LYS A 476 9.51 3.69 18.32
C LYS A 476 8.36 3.93 17.36
N ALA A 477 8.45 4.97 16.56
CA ALA A 477 7.44 5.22 15.55
C ALA A 477 7.41 4.08 14.50
N ASP A 478 8.56 3.52 14.09
CA ASP A 478 8.63 2.42 13.11
C ASP A 478 8.00 1.16 13.71
N ALA A 479 8.26 0.90 14.99
CA ALA A 479 7.62 -0.18 15.74
C ALA A 479 6.08 -0.01 15.81
N VAL A 480 5.58 1.21 16.05
CA VAL A 480 4.14 1.48 16.01
C VAL A 480 3.55 1.16 14.64
N THR A 481 4.21 1.59 13.56
CA THR A 481 3.76 1.30 12.19
C THR A 481 3.75 -0.21 11.88
N ALA A 482 4.76 -0.95 12.34
CA ALA A 482 4.77 -2.41 12.22
C ALA A 482 3.62 -3.08 13.02
N MET A 483 3.31 -2.59 14.22
CA MET A 483 2.17 -3.08 15.02
C MET A 483 0.82 -2.78 14.34
N GLU A 484 0.65 -1.58 13.77
CA GLU A 484 -0.56 -1.20 13.04
C GLU A 484 -0.78 -2.10 11.82
N TYR A 485 0.30 -2.36 11.07
CA TYR A 485 0.29 -3.33 9.98
C TYR A 485 -0.11 -4.72 10.45
N ARG A 486 0.54 -5.23 11.50
CA ARG A 486 0.25 -6.53 12.10
C ARG A 486 -1.22 -6.63 12.53
N LEU A 487 -1.76 -5.61 13.17
CA LEU A 487 -3.16 -5.55 13.58
C LEU A 487 -4.10 -5.65 12.37
N ALA A 488 -3.86 -4.85 11.32
CA ALA A 488 -4.67 -4.86 10.11
C ALA A 488 -4.64 -6.25 9.42
N PHE A 489 -3.46 -6.86 9.32
CA PHE A 489 -3.30 -8.20 8.77
C PHE A 489 -4.07 -9.25 9.60
N LYS A 490 -3.96 -9.22 10.94
CA LYS A 490 -4.71 -10.14 11.83
C LYS A 490 -6.22 -9.96 11.69
N MET A 491 -6.70 -8.72 11.55
CA MET A 491 -8.10 -8.44 11.31
C MET A 491 -8.57 -9.00 9.97
N ALA A 492 -7.76 -8.89 8.92
CA ALA A 492 -8.07 -9.49 7.62
C ALA A 492 -8.12 -11.01 7.69
N LEU A 493 -7.16 -11.67 8.35
CA LEU A 493 -7.16 -13.11 8.58
C LEU A 493 -8.40 -13.57 9.35
N ARG A 494 -8.75 -12.85 10.43
CA ARG A 494 -9.93 -13.16 11.25
C ARG A 494 -11.23 -13.03 10.45
N LEU A 495 -11.35 -11.98 9.63
CA LEU A 495 -12.50 -11.79 8.76
C LEU A 495 -12.58 -12.89 7.69
N GLY A 496 -11.46 -13.25 7.07
CA GLY A 496 -11.38 -14.36 6.12
C GLY A 496 -11.84 -15.69 6.74
N LEU A 497 -11.48 -15.94 8.01
CA LEU A 497 -11.92 -17.11 8.74
C LEU A 497 -13.42 -17.09 9.00
N ASP A 498 -13.96 -15.97 9.47
CA ASP A 498 -15.39 -15.81 9.70
C ASP A 498 -16.20 -15.98 8.40
N VAL A 499 -15.68 -15.50 7.26
CA VAL A 499 -16.27 -15.71 5.93
C VAL A 499 -16.23 -17.19 5.53
N ALA A 500 -15.09 -17.86 5.70
CA ALA A 500 -14.94 -19.28 5.35
C ALA A 500 -15.84 -20.20 6.19
N GLU A 501 -16.10 -19.85 7.46
CA GLU A 501 -16.95 -20.65 8.35
C GLU A 501 -18.46 -20.42 8.16
N LYS A 502 -18.87 -19.23 7.71
CA LYS A 502 -20.29 -18.84 7.61
C LYS A 502 -20.81 -18.76 6.17
N GLY A 503 -19.91 -18.71 5.19
CA GLY A 503 -20.25 -18.56 3.78
C GLY A 503 -20.94 -19.79 3.18
N HIS A 504 -21.58 -19.58 2.03
CA HIS A 504 -22.15 -20.64 1.22
C HIS A 504 -21.23 -20.90 0.02
N PHE A 505 -20.72 -22.12 -0.08
CA PHE A 505 -19.73 -22.52 -1.07
C PHE A 505 -20.20 -23.75 -1.86
N LEU A 506 -19.51 -24.04 -2.96
CA LEU A 506 -19.80 -25.19 -3.81
C LEU A 506 -19.40 -26.49 -3.09
N VAL A 507 -20.39 -27.31 -2.72
CA VAL A 507 -20.16 -28.63 -2.14
C VAL A 507 -19.53 -29.54 -3.20
N ASP A 508 -18.38 -30.14 -2.88
CA ASP A 508 -17.74 -31.11 -3.75
C ASP A 508 -18.64 -32.35 -3.88
N SER A 509 -19.17 -32.60 -5.08
CA SER A 509 -19.84 -33.87 -5.37
C SER A 509 -18.79 -34.96 -5.54
N GLU A 510 -19.01 -36.14 -4.96
CA GLU A 510 -18.12 -37.31 -5.10
C GLU A 510 -17.97 -37.81 -6.57
N GLU A 511 -18.74 -37.27 -7.52
CA GLU A 511 -18.83 -37.72 -8.92
C GLU A 511 -17.96 -36.95 -9.95
N LEU A 512 -16.92 -36.21 -9.54
CA LEU A 512 -16.00 -35.55 -10.48
C LEU A 512 -14.64 -36.26 -10.63
#